data_AF-A0A7X0ZJR9-F1
#
_entry.id   AF-A0A7X0ZJR9-F1
#
_cell.length_a   1.000
_cell.length_b   1.000
_cell.length_c   1.000
_cell.angle_alpha   90.00
_cell.angle_beta   90.00
_cell.angle_gamma   90.00
#
_symmetry.space_group_name_H-M   'P 1'
#
loop_
_entity.id
_entity.type
_entity.pdbx_description
1 polymer ?
#
loop_
_entity_poly.entity_id
_entity_poly.type
_entity_poly.pdbx_seq_one_letter_code
_entity_poly.pdbx_strand_id
1 'polypeptide(L)'
;MIFDEIKKGMSDAAQVINSNFLKITSETGDTGWLDLPLKTSFSAGTSKPQYRKIGNRVEVRGQLIRASDAKGLFCTLPAGFRTSSSYIQGFVQGQQTSGSGASALVYVKPNGDLEVVSTTNDTAVWLDGIYFYID
;
A
#
# COMPACT_ATOMS: atom_id res chain seq x y z
N MET A 1 -19.24 -3.55 5.35
CA MET A 1 -20.22 -2.64 4.72
C MET A 1 -21.64 -3.06 5.06
N ILE A 2 -22.45 -2.16 5.61
CA ILE A 2 -23.88 -2.39 5.87
C ILE A 2 -24.67 -1.30 5.12
N PHE A 3 -25.55 -1.74 4.23
CA PHE A 3 -26.45 -0.85 3.50
C PHE A 3 -27.75 -0.65 4.26
N ASP A 4 -28.28 0.56 4.14
CA ASP A 4 -29.59 0.89 4.66
C ASP A 4 -30.66 0.35 3.69
N GLU A 5 -31.69 -0.29 4.22
CA GLU A 5 -32.73 -0.92 3.43
C GLU A 5 -33.62 0.14 2.75
N ILE A 6 -33.87 -0.01 1.44
CA ILE A 6 -34.75 0.88 0.68
C ILE A 6 -36.10 0.20 0.50
N LYS A 7 -37.19 0.85 0.95
CA LYS A 7 -38.56 0.31 0.90
C LYS A 7 -39.52 1.23 0.14
N LYS A 8 -40.56 0.64 -0.42
CA LYS A 8 -41.65 1.38 -1.06
C LYS A 8 -42.36 2.30 -0.05
N GLY A 9 -42.58 3.55 -0.42
CA GLY A 9 -43.28 4.55 0.40
C GLY A 9 -42.39 5.28 1.42
N MET A 10 -41.07 5.05 1.39
CA MET A 10 -40.11 5.73 2.26
C MET A 10 -39.99 7.22 1.91
N SER A 11 -40.13 8.09 2.92
CA SER A 11 -40.08 9.56 2.74
C SER A 11 -38.68 10.11 2.48
N ASP A 12 -37.65 9.37 2.88
CA ASP A 12 -36.23 9.72 2.80
C ASP A 12 -35.45 8.80 1.83
N ALA A 13 -36.15 8.16 0.89
CA ALA A 13 -35.55 7.20 -0.04
C ALA A 13 -34.37 7.80 -0.82
N ALA A 14 -34.46 9.07 -1.25
CA ALA A 14 -33.39 9.74 -1.98
C ALA A 14 -32.11 9.89 -1.15
N GLN A 15 -32.24 10.26 0.13
CA GLN A 15 -31.13 10.39 1.06
C GLN A 15 -30.47 9.03 1.32
N VAL A 16 -31.28 7.98 1.53
CA VAL A 16 -30.81 6.61 1.76
C VAL A 16 -30.06 6.07 0.53
N ILE A 17 -30.60 6.28 -0.67
CA ILE A 17 -29.95 5.90 -1.92
C ILE A 17 -28.60 6.60 -2.05
N ASN A 18 -28.55 7.92 -1.85
CA ASN A 18 -27.31 8.67 -1.94
C ASN A 18 -26.27 8.20 -0.90
N SER A 19 -26.69 7.97 0.34
CA SER A 19 -25.85 7.41 1.41
C SER A 19 -25.26 6.05 1.01
N ASN A 20 -26.09 5.13 0.50
CA ASN A 20 -25.63 3.82 0.06
C ASN A 20 -24.63 3.91 -1.12
N PHE A 21 -24.83 4.83 -2.07
CA PHE A 21 -23.87 5.05 -3.16
C PHE A 21 -22.54 5.65 -2.68
N LEU A 22 -22.56 6.54 -1.69
CA LEU A 22 -21.33 7.03 -1.05
C LEU A 22 -20.58 5.90 -0.35
N LYS A 23 -21.29 5.01 0.37
CA LYS A 23 -20.70 3.81 0.99
C LYS A 23 -20.06 2.89 -0.06
N ILE A 24 -20.71 2.67 -1.20
CA ILE A 24 -20.10 1.90 -2.31
C ILE A 24 -18.82 2.58 -2.78
N THR A 25 -18.89 3.89 -3.06
CA THR A 25 -17.76 4.65 -3.60
C THR A 25 -16.56 4.65 -2.67
N SER A 26 -16.76 4.75 -1.35
CA SER A 26 -15.67 4.69 -0.38
C SER A 26 -14.95 3.34 -0.33
N GLU A 27 -15.61 2.27 -0.76
CA GLU A 27 -15.14 0.89 -0.63
C GLU A 27 -14.68 0.30 -1.98
N THR A 28 -15.09 0.90 -3.09
CA THR A 28 -14.67 0.48 -4.44
C THR A 28 -13.82 1.51 -5.17
N GLY A 29 -13.66 2.72 -4.62
CA GLY A 29 -12.87 3.78 -5.25
C GLY A 29 -11.40 3.37 -5.39
N ASP A 30 -10.86 3.47 -6.61
CA ASP A 30 -9.44 3.26 -6.93
C ASP A 30 -8.78 4.60 -7.21
N THR A 31 -7.68 4.91 -6.51
CA THR A 31 -6.89 6.13 -6.75
C THR A 31 -6.07 6.07 -8.03
N GLY A 32 -5.99 4.91 -8.66
CA GLY A 32 -4.95 4.60 -9.63
C GLY A 32 -3.58 4.47 -8.97
N TRP A 33 -2.59 4.07 -9.76
CA TRP A 33 -1.21 3.95 -9.29
C TRP A 33 -0.53 5.34 -9.21
N LEU A 34 -0.01 5.63 -8.03
CA LEU A 34 0.75 6.83 -7.69
C LEU A 34 2.21 6.44 -7.43
N ASP A 35 3.15 7.30 -7.81
CA ASP A 35 4.57 7.06 -7.56
C ASP A 35 4.90 7.18 -6.07
N LEU A 36 5.68 6.23 -5.54
CA LEU A 36 6.14 6.30 -4.15
C LEU A 36 7.08 7.50 -3.94
N PRO A 37 6.91 8.30 -2.88
CA PRO A 37 7.85 9.38 -2.54
C PRO A 37 9.14 8.80 -1.93
N LEU A 38 10.03 8.32 -2.79
CA LEU A 38 11.27 7.66 -2.40
C LEU A 38 12.23 8.61 -1.66
N LYS A 39 12.89 8.09 -0.63
CA LYS A 39 13.96 8.78 0.13
C LYS A 39 15.31 8.64 -0.58
N THR A 40 16.27 9.46 -0.16
CA THR A 40 17.67 9.37 -0.59
C THR A 40 18.21 7.94 -0.39
N SER A 41 19.09 7.50 -1.31
CA SER A 41 19.63 6.13 -1.40
C SER A 41 18.68 5.06 -1.97
N PHE A 42 17.45 5.46 -2.33
CA PHE A 42 16.50 4.61 -3.04
C PHE A 42 16.05 5.27 -4.34
N SER A 43 15.81 4.48 -5.37
CA SER A 43 15.40 5.01 -6.68
C SER A 43 14.48 4.05 -7.42
N ALA A 44 13.88 4.56 -8.50
CA ALA A 44 13.04 3.79 -9.40
C ALA A 44 13.88 3.19 -10.54
N GLY A 45 13.66 1.90 -10.81
CA GLY A 45 14.09 1.27 -12.05
C GLY A 45 13.06 1.44 -13.16
N THR A 46 13.04 0.52 -14.12
CA THR A 46 11.99 0.48 -15.18
C THR A 46 10.61 0.16 -14.60
N SER A 47 10.55 -0.76 -13.65
CA SER A 47 9.35 -1.07 -12.88
C SER A 47 9.25 -0.10 -11.70
N LYS A 48 8.70 1.09 -11.93
CA LYS A 48 8.64 2.14 -10.91
C LYS A 48 7.92 1.68 -9.63
N PRO A 49 8.48 1.96 -8.43
CA PRO A 49 7.78 1.78 -7.16
C PRO A 49 6.53 2.65 -7.07
N GLN A 50 5.38 2.04 -6.84
CA GLN A 50 4.09 2.71 -6.84
C GLN A 50 3.18 2.17 -5.75
N TYR A 51 2.18 2.96 -5.39
CA TYR A 51 1.11 2.58 -4.48
C TYR A 51 -0.25 3.02 -5.01
N ARG A 52 -1.31 2.36 -4.58
CA ARG A 52 -2.70 2.78 -4.82
C ARG A 52 -3.56 2.43 -3.62
N LYS A 53 -4.72 3.08 -3.55
CA LYS A 53 -5.79 2.69 -2.63
C LYS A 53 -6.99 2.21 -3.44
N ILE A 54 -7.50 1.02 -3.11
CA ILE A 54 -8.79 0.51 -3.56
C ILE A 54 -9.66 0.31 -2.33
N GLY A 55 -10.71 1.11 -2.19
CA GLY A 55 -11.53 1.12 -0.99
C GLY A 55 -10.70 1.45 0.26
N ASN A 56 -10.67 0.52 1.22
CA ASN A 56 -9.88 0.62 2.44
C ASN A 56 -8.54 -0.16 2.37
N ARG A 57 -8.12 -0.63 1.19
CA ARG A 57 -6.87 -1.37 1.02
C ARG A 57 -5.85 -0.54 0.25
N VAL A 58 -4.65 -0.43 0.80
CA VAL A 58 -3.49 0.09 0.08
C VAL A 58 -2.67 -1.08 -0.44
N GLU A 59 -2.27 -0.99 -1.70
CA GLU A 59 -1.37 -1.93 -2.36
C GLU A 59 -0.12 -1.19 -2.82
N VAL A 60 1.02 -1.87 -2.72
CA VAL A 60 2.32 -1.37 -3.20
C VAL A 60 2.86 -2.35 -4.25
N ARG A 61 3.57 -1.83 -5.24
CA ARG A 61 4.19 -2.62 -6.31
C ARG A 61 5.49 -2.01 -6.82
N GLY A 62 6.15 -2.75 -7.70
CA GLY A 62 7.29 -2.27 -8.47
C GLY A 62 8.61 -2.66 -7.82
N GLN A 63 9.68 -2.07 -8.34
CA GLN A 63 11.05 -2.44 -8.01
C GLN A 63 11.78 -1.30 -7.31
N LEU A 64 12.12 -1.53 -6.05
CA LEU A 64 12.92 -0.62 -5.25
C LEU A 64 14.41 -0.84 -5.53
N ILE A 65 15.04 0.07 -6.27
CA ILE A 65 16.50 0.09 -6.44
C ILE A 65 17.13 0.68 -5.18
N ARG A 66 18.23 0.11 -4.73
CA ARG A 66 18.95 0.48 -3.51
C ARG A 66 20.39 0.85 -3.87
N ALA A 67 20.89 1.95 -3.33
CA ALA A 67 22.29 2.35 -3.49
C ALA A 67 23.17 1.63 -2.47
N SER A 68 24.19 0.89 -2.92
CA SER A 68 25.21 0.25 -2.07
C SER A 68 24.64 -0.51 -0.86
N ASP A 69 23.74 -1.46 -1.12
CA ASP A 69 23.04 -2.27 -0.11
C ASP A 69 22.24 -1.47 0.94
N ALA A 70 21.75 -0.28 0.58
CA ALA A 70 20.96 0.57 1.46
C ALA A 70 19.79 -0.19 2.12
N LYS A 71 19.66 0.00 3.44
CA LYS A 71 18.55 -0.44 4.28
C LYS A 71 17.99 0.79 5.00
N GLY A 72 16.84 0.66 5.63
CA GLY A 72 16.18 1.74 6.33
C GLY A 72 14.96 2.30 5.60
N LEU A 73 14.51 3.46 6.07
CA LEU A 73 13.34 4.18 5.56
C LEU A 73 13.51 4.54 4.09
N PHE A 74 12.68 3.96 3.22
CA PHE A 74 12.70 4.25 1.78
C PHE A 74 11.52 5.10 1.32
N CYS A 75 10.43 5.17 2.10
CA CYS A 75 9.25 5.98 1.79
C CYS A 75 8.45 6.31 3.07
N THR A 76 7.78 7.46 3.08
CA THR A 76 6.71 7.76 4.05
C THR A 76 5.43 8.06 3.27
N LEU A 77 4.40 7.23 3.45
CA LEU A 77 3.12 7.42 2.80
C LEU A 77 2.34 8.62 3.38
N PRO A 78 1.64 9.38 2.52
CA PRO A 78 0.80 10.49 2.95
C PRO A 78 -0.37 10.02 3.82
N ALA A 79 -0.92 10.94 4.62
CA ALA A 79 -2.16 10.67 5.35
C ALA A 79 -3.28 10.23 4.39
N GLY A 80 -4.13 9.30 4.84
CA GLY A 80 -5.13 8.64 3.98
C GLY A 80 -4.62 7.43 3.20
N PHE A 81 -3.33 7.09 3.33
CA PHE A 81 -2.71 5.86 2.79
C PHE A 81 -1.89 5.11 3.85
N ARG A 82 -2.02 5.47 5.13
CA ARG A 82 -1.29 4.86 6.24
C ARG A 82 -2.12 3.71 6.80
N THR A 83 -1.46 2.63 7.19
CA THR A 83 -2.16 1.48 7.76
C THR A 83 -2.92 1.87 9.03
N SER A 84 -4.09 1.25 9.23
CA SER A 84 -4.86 1.35 10.48
C SER A 84 -4.31 0.46 11.60
N SER A 85 -3.38 -0.45 11.29
CA SER A 85 -2.74 -1.28 12.31
C SER A 85 -1.89 -0.43 13.24
N SER A 86 -2.02 -0.65 14.55
CA SER A 86 -1.11 -0.11 15.57
C SER A 86 0.23 -0.87 15.63
N TYR A 87 0.34 -2.00 14.92
CA TYR A 87 1.54 -2.84 14.89
C TYR A 87 2.37 -2.57 13.64
N ILE A 88 3.67 -2.85 13.74
CA ILE A 88 4.54 -2.96 12.57
C ILE A 88 4.16 -4.24 11.81
N GLN A 89 3.90 -4.11 10.52
CA GLN A 89 3.58 -5.25 9.65
C GLN A 89 4.80 -5.62 8.81
N GLY A 90 5.22 -6.89 8.91
CA GLY A 90 6.38 -7.42 8.18
C GLY A 90 5.98 -8.16 6.92
N PHE A 91 6.62 -7.81 5.81
CA PHE A 91 6.45 -8.44 4.52
C PHE A 91 7.80 -8.98 4.04
N VAL A 92 7.87 -10.29 3.81
CA VAL A 92 9.03 -10.88 3.14
C VAL A 92 8.82 -10.69 1.64
N GLN A 93 9.82 -10.11 1.00
CA GLN A 93 9.81 -9.76 -0.42
C GLN A 93 10.95 -10.43 -1.16
N GLY A 94 10.73 -10.76 -2.43
CA GLY A 94 11.78 -11.30 -3.29
C GLY A 94 12.80 -10.21 -3.66
N GLN A 95 14.06 -10.61 -3.83
CA GLN A 95 15.08 -9.73 -4.42
C GLN A 95 15.26 -10.04 -5.91
N GLN A 96 15.69 -9.04 -6.69
CA GLN A 96 15.94 -9.21 -8.13
C GLN A 96 17.23 -10.01 -8.37
N THR A 97 17.11 -11.33 -8.32
CA THR A 97 18.20 -12.27 -8.56
C THR A 97 17.66 -13.63 -9.00
N SER A 98 18.51 -14.45 -9.62
CA SER A 98 18.23 -15.85 -9.94
C SER A 98 18.56 -16.81 -8.78
N GLY A 99 19.18 -16.32 -7.70
CA GLY A 99 19.51 -17.12 -6.53
C GLY A 99 18.27 -17.47 -5.69
N SER A 100 18.10 -18.77 -5.38
CA SER A 100 17.03 -19.24 -4.50
C SER A 100 17.19 -18.68 -3.08
N GLY A 101 16.06 -18.34 -2.43
CA GLY A 101 16.04 -17.90 -1.04
C GLY A 101 16.45 -16.44 -0.80
N ALA A 102 16.77 -15.69 -1.87
CA ALA A 102 17.05 -14.26 -1.76
C ALA A 102 15.81 -13.48 -1.36
N SER A 103 15.85 -12.84 -0.19
CA SER A 103 14.71 -12.14 0.36
C SER A 103 15.09 -10.83 1.04
N ALA A 104 14.11 -9.94 1.14
CA ALA A 104 14.17 -8.73 1.93
C ALA A 104 13.01 -8.70 2.91
N LEU A 105 13.25 -8.27 4.15
CA LEU A 105 12.16 -7.97 5.09
C LEU A 105 11.82 -6.49 4.97
N VAL A 106 10.58 -6.20 4.59
CA VAL A 106 10.05 -4.84 4.51
C VAL A 106 9.03 -4.63 5.62
N TYR A 107 9.16 -3.55 6.37
CA TYR A 107 8.21 -3.13 7.38
C TYR A 107 7.31 -2.00 6.88
N VAL A 108 6.02 -2.12 7.18
CA VAL A 108 5.05 -1.01 7.12
C VAL A 108 4.73 -0.61 8.56
N LYS A 109 4.92 0.67 8.87
CA LYS A 109 4.72 1.23 10.21
C LYS A 109 3.42 2.06 10.30
N PRO A 110 2.81 2.20 11.49
CA PRO A 110 1.57 2.96 11.66
C PRO A 110 1.66 4.44 11.23
N ASN A 111 2.85 5.04 11.30
CA ASN A 111 3.08 6.43 10.88
C ASN A 111 3.17 6.60 9.35
N GLY A 112 3.03 5.52 8.57
CA GLY A 112 3.15 5.52 7.11
C GLY A 112 4.56 5.24 6.60
N ASP A 113 5.54 5.03 7.47
CA ASP A 113 6.90 4.70 7.05
C ASP A 113 7.00 3.27 6.52
N LEU A 114 7.71 3.13 5.39
CA LEU A 114 8.10 1.85 4.83
C LEU A 114 9.63 1.73 4.87
N GLU A 115 10.11 0.61 5.39
CA GLU A 115 11.53 0.38 5.66
C GLU A 115 12.01 -0.98 5.14
N VAL A 116 13.17 -1.02 4.49
CA VAL A 116 13.90 -2.26 4.24
C VAL A 116 14.71 -2.58 5.50
N VAL A 117 14.34 -3.63 6.23
CA VAL A 117 14.94 -4.00 7.51
C VAL A 117 16.16 -4.91 7.32
N SER A 118 16.04 -5.88 6.43
CA SER A 118 17.11 -6.83 6.12
C SER A 118 17.03 -7.28 4.67
N THR A 119 18.17 -7.72 4.13
CA THR A 119 18.31 -8.26 2.78
C THR A 119 19.30 -9.41 2.79
N THR A 120 19.10 -10.40 1.92
CA THR A 120 20.08 -11.47 1.68
C THR A 120 21.25 -10.99 0.82
N ASN A 121 20.96 -10.20 -0.22
CA ASN A 121 21.92 -9.78 -1.23
C ASN A 121 21.88 -8.25 -1.45
N ASP A 122 22.94 -7.68 -2.05
CA ASP A 122 22.93 -6.30 -2.55
C ASP A 122 22.27 -6.20 -3.94
N THR A 123 20.94 -6.34 -3.96
CA THR A 123 20.11 -6.21 -5.17
C THR A 123 18.80 -5.49 -4.85
N ALA A 124 18.09 -5.06 -5.90
CA ALA A 124 16.78 -4.46 -5.82
C ALA A 124 15.74 -5.38 -5.15
N VAL A 125 14.70 -4.77 -4.59
CA VAL A 125 13.61 -5.47 -3.89
C VAL A 125 12.31 -5.29 -4.67
N TRP A 126 11.61 -6.39 -4.92
CA TRP A 126 10.24 -6.33 -5.44
C TRP A 126 9.30 -5.94 -4.32
N LEU A 127 8.34 -5.05 -4.57
CA LEU A 127 7.36 -4.59 -3.58
C LEU A 127 5.96 -5.19 -3.81
N ASP A 128 5.79 -5.91 -4.91
CA ASP A 128 4.54 -6.56 -5.28
C ASP A 128 4.09 -7.56 -4.20
N GLY A 129 2.84 -7.40 -3.76
CA GLY A 129 2.25 -8.23 -2.71
C GLY A 129 2.31 -7.62 -1.32
N ILE A 130 2.95 -6.45 -1.14
CA ILE A 130 2.74 -5.63 0.05
C ILE A 130 1.36 -4.99 -0.05
N TYR A 131 0.51 -5.28 0.92
CA TYR A 131 -0.78 -4.63 1.08
C TYR A 131 -1.16 -4.54 2.55
N PHE A 132 -1.99 -3.57 2.88
CA PHE A 132 -2.53 -3.40 4.22
C PHE A 132 -3.84 -2.61 4.17
N TYR A 133 -4.60 -2.71 5.26
CA TYR A 133 -5.84 -1.97 5.42
C TYR A 133 -5.60 -0.62 6.09
N ILE A 134 -6.49 0.32 5.79
CA ILE A 134 -6.59 1.66 6.35
C ILE A 134 -8.01 1.87 6.91
N ASP A 135 -8.21 2.95 7.68
CA ASP A 135 -9.54 3.37 8.16
C ASP A 135 -10.18 4.43 7.25
#